data_AF-S9U2A7-F1
#
_entry.id   AF-S9U2A7-F1
#
_cell.length_a   1.000
_cell.length_b   1.000
_cell.length_c   1.000
_cell.angle_alpha   90.00
_cell.angle_beta   90.00
_cell.angle_gamma   90.00
#
_symmetry.space_group_name_H-M   'P 1'
#
loop_
_entity.id
_entity.type
_entity.pdbx_description
1 polymer ?
#
loop_
_entity_poly.entity_id
_entity_poly.type
_entity_poly.pdbx_seq_one_letter_code
_entity_poly.pdbx_strand_id
1 'polypeptide(L)'
;MCGLTDADIDLENRIIDVNHQLLYCTGTGYYIDEPKTKSGFRRIKMTEEVYQAFRRIMDRRRFTKTVTIDGYSNFIFVTRNGNPKIGINYNSVFRGLVKKYNKDNDNEVALPKVVTPHTLRHTFCTDKANEGMNPKALQYIMGHSNITMTLNYYAHATFDSASAEMERLEKRKQQEQQLAA
;
A
#
# COMPACT_ATOMS: atom_id res chain seq x y z
N MET A 1 3.04 -6.76 -2.52
CA MET A 1 4.02 -5.95 -3.30
C MET A 1 5.02 -6.87 -3.98
N CYS A 2 5.84 -7.63 -3.24
CA CYS A 2 6.90 -8.48 -3.82
C CYS A 2 6.44 -9.49 -4.88
N GLY A 3 5.21 -10.00 -4.75
CA GLY A 3 4.65 -10.94 -5.73
C GLY A 3 4.17 -10.31 -7.03
N LEU A 4 3.96 -8.99 -7.09
CA LEU A 4 3.37 -8.37 -8.28
C LEU A 4 4.19 -8.65 -9.54
N THR A 5 3.50 -9.08 -10.58
CA THR A 5 4.01 -9.37 -11.91
C THR A 5 3.42 -8.40 -12.93
N ASP A 6 3.91 -8.43 -14.17
CA ASP A 6 3.33 -7.61 -15.25
C ASP A 6 1.85 -7.94 -15.50
N ALA A 7 1.44 -9.19 -15.31
CA ALA A 7 0.04 -9.61 -15.51
C ALA A 7 -0.91 -9.00 -14.48
N ASP A 8 -0.40 -8.50 -13.35
CA ASP A 8 -1.21 -7.90 -12.28
C ASP A 8 -1.36 -6.38 -12.44
N ILE A 9 -0.70 -5.77 -13.42
CA ILE A 9 -0.68 -4.31 -13.61
C ILE A 9 -1.37 -3.93 -14.91
N ASP A 10 -2.55 -3.36 -14.77
CA ASP A 10 -3.28 -2.75 -15.87
C ASP A 10 -2.98 -1.24 -15.88
N LEU A 11 -2.01 -0.83 -16.70
CA LEU A 11 -1.63 0.59 -16.84
C LEU A 11 -2.68 1.41 -17.60
N GLU A 12 -3.47 0.79 -18.47
CA GLU A 12 -4.49 1.47 -19.26
C GLU A 12 -5.65 1.91 -18.36
N ASN A 13 -6.19 0.96 -17.58
CA ASN A 13 -7.23 1.23 -16.62
C ASN A 13 -6.68 1.70 -15.27
N ARG A 14 -5.37 1.75 -15.08
CA ARG A 14 -4.69 2.14 -13.83
C ARG A 14 -5.13 1.28 -12.64
N ILE A 15 -5.14 -0.04 -12.82
CA ILE A 15 -5.57 -1.02 -11.81
C ILE A 15 -4.40 -1.92 -11.43
N ILE A 16 -4.27 -2.19 -10.13
CA ILE A 16 -3.37 -3.20 -9.58
C ILE A 16 -4.23 -4.36 -9.08
N ASP A 17 -3.98 -5.55 -9.60
CA ASP A 17 -4.61 -6.78 -9.13
C ASP A 17 -3.77 -7.40 -8.02
N VAL A 18 -4.40 -7.59 -6.86
CA VAL A 18 -3.79 -8.28 -5.72
C VAL A 18 -4.53 -9.58 -5.52
N ASN A 19 -3.93 -10.65 -6.05
CA ASN A 19 -4.50 -11.99 -6.16
C ASN A 19 -3.56 -13.10 -5.65
N HIS A 20 -2.31 -12.77 -5.31
CA HIS A 20 -1.33 -13.69 -4.73
C HIS A 20 -0.24 -12.95 -3.93
N GLN A 21 0.56 -13.70 -3.18
CA GLN A 21 1.76 -13.18 -2.53
C GLN A 21 2.96 -14.09 -2.76
N LEU A 22 4.12 -13.48 -3.00
CA LEU A 22 5.40 -14.17 -3.05
C LEU A 22 6.00 -14.25 -1.64
N LEU A 23 6.32 -15.46 -1.22
CA LEU A 23 6.96 -15.78 0.05
C LEU A 23 8.27 -16.54 -0.17
N TYR A 24 9.08 -16.60 0.88
CA TYR A 24 10.32 -17.37 0.89
C TYR A 24 10.46 -18.09 2.24
N CYS A 25 10.71 -19.39 2.18
CA CYS A 25 10.98 -20.22 3.35
C CYS A 25 12.36 -20.86 3.23
N THR A 26 13.13 -20.87 4.32
CA THR A 26 14.41 -21.59 4.37
C THR A 26 14.16 -23.09 4.13
N GLY A 27 14.86 -23.70 3.18
CA GLY A 27 14.68 -25.09 2.78
C GLY A 27 13.81 -25.25 1.54
N THR A 28 12.65 -24.61 1.50
CA THR A 28 11.71 -24.68 0.36
C THR A 28 12.06 -23.69 -0.75
N GLY A 29 12.65 -22.54 -0.42
CA GLY A 29 12.92 -21.46 -1.36
C GLY A 29 11.70 -20.54 -1.55
N TYR A 30 11.58 -19.98 -2.75
CA TYR A 30 10.45 -19.15 -3.12
C TYR A 30 9.20 -19.99 -3.39
N TYR A 31 8.05 -19.48 -3.00
CA TYR A 31 6.76 -20.07 -3.34
C TYR A 31 5.67 -18.98 -3.37
N ILE A 32 4.61 -19.25 -4.11
CA ILE A 32 3.43 -18.40 -4.20
C ILE A 32 2.37 -18.93 -3.23
N ASP A 33 1.80 -18.01 -2.44
CA ASP A 33 0.64 -18.28 -1.61
C ASP A 33 -0.55 -17.48 -2.15
N GLU A 34 -1.59 -18.19 -2.54
CA GLU A 34 -2.82 -17.60 -3.05
C GLU A 34 -3.80 -17.38 -1.90
N PRO A 35 -4.53 -16.24 -1.88
CA PRO A 35 -5.42 -15.96 -0.78
C PRO A 35 -6.56 -16.97 -0.70
N LYS A 36 -6.77 -17.53 0.49
CA LYS A 36 -7.83 -18.50 0.76
C LYS A 36 -9.22 -17.87 0.92
N THR A 37 -9.30 -16.54 1.01
CA THR A 37 -10.53 -15.81 1.30
C THR A 37 -10.80 -14.71 0.27
N LYS A 38 -12.08 -14.37 0.08
CA LYS A 38 -12.51 -13.29 -0.83
C LYS A 38 -11.84 -11.95 -0.53
N SER A 39 -11.54 -11.65 0.75
CA SER A 39 -10.88 -10.40 1.15
C SER A 39 -9.42 -10.32 0.71
N GLY A 40 -8.80 -11.46 0.40
CA GLY A 40 -7.43 -11.49 -0.09
C GLY A 40 -7.29 -11.07 -1.55
N PHE A 41 -8.34 -11.28 -2.35
CA PHE A 41 -8.46 -10.79 -3.73
C PHE A 41 -9.01 -9.37 -3.75
N ARG A 42 -8.26 -8.43 -4.32
CA ARG A 42 -8.74 -7.05 -4.48
C ARG A 42 -8.09 -6.34 -5.66
N ARG A 43 -8.81 -5.40 -6.24
CA ARG A 43 -8.32 -4.50 -7.29
C ARG A 43 -8.13 -3.11 -6.69
N ILE A 44 -6.96 -2.50 -6.88
CA ILE A 44 -6.64 -1.18 -6.33
C ILE A 44 -6.44 -0.21 -7.50
N LYS A 45 -7.22 0.88 -7.52
CA LYS A 45 -7.03 1.95 -8.49
C LYS A 45 -5.77 2.75 -8.13
N MET A 46 -4.89 2.97 -9.11
CA MET A 46 -3.71 3.79 -8.93
C MET A 46 -4.08 5.27 -8.89
N THR A 47 -3.47 6.02 -7.98
CA THR A 47 -3.38 7.48 -8.11
C THR A 47 -2.39 7.83 -9.24
N GLU A 48 -2.33 9.10 -9.63
CA GLU A 48 -1.37 9.55 -10.65
C GLU A 48 0.07 9.26 -10.23
N GLU A 49 0.41 9.49 -8.96
CA GLU A 49 1.77 9.28 -8.43
C GLU A 49 2.16 7.80 -8.47
N VAL A 50 1.23 6.91 -8.12
CA VAL A 50 1.41 5.46 -8.16
C VAL A 50 1.54 4.97 -9.60
N TYR A 51 0.69 5.45 -10.51
CA TYR A 51 0.76 5.14 -11.94
C TYR A 51 2.13 5.51 -12.52
N GLN A 52 2.59 6.73 -12.27
CA GLN A 52 3.91 7.19 -12.72
C GLN A 52 5.05 6.39 -12.07
N ALA A 53 4.90 5.96 -10.82
CA ALA A 53 5.89 5.10 -10.17
C ALA A 53 5.99 3.72 -10.85
N PHE A 54 4.86 3.06 -11.14
CA PHE A 54 4.86 1.79 -11.85
C PHE A 54 5.43 1.93 -13.26
N ARG A 55 5.02 2.96 -14.01
CA ARG A 55 5.60 3.27 -15.32
C ARG A 55 7.12 3.38 -15.27
N ARG A 56 7.67 4.20 -14.37
CA ARG A 56 9.13 4.34 -14.23
C ARG A 56 9.83 3.03 -13.89
N ILE A 57 9.23 2.20 -13.05
CA ILE A 57 9.81 0.91 -12.67
C ILE A 57 9.82 -0.03 -13.87
N MET A 58 8.69 -0.16 -14.57
CA MET A 58 8.54 -1.06 -15.71
C MET A 58 9.41 -0.62 -16.90
N ASP A 59 9.46 0.69 -17.21
CA ASP A 59 10.28 1.24 -18.30
C ASP A 59 11.79 1.07 -18.04
N ARG A 60 12.22 1.17 -16.78
CA ARG A 60 13.64 1.02 -16.40
C ARG A 60 14.05 -0.43 -16.15
N ARG A 61 13.09 -1.36 -16.09
CA ARG A 61 13.38 -2.76 -15.76
C ARG A 61 14.11 -3.39 -16.93
N ARG A 62 15.39 -3.71 -16.72
CA ARG A 62 16.17 -4.52 -17.65
C ARG A 62 16.10 -5.97 -17.20
N PHE A 63 15.47 -6.81 -18.00
CA PHE A 63 15.48 -8.25 -17.73
C PHE A 63 16.85 -8.81 -18.04
N THR A 64 17.65 -9.04 -17.00
CA THR A 64 18.88 -9.82 -17.14
C THR A 64 18.61 -11.32 -17.04
N LYS A 65 17.55 -11.70 -16.32
CA LYS A 65 17.09 -13.07 -16.13
C LYS A 65 15.61 -13.06 -15.73
N THR A 66 14.80 -13.90 -16.39
CA THR A 66 13.42 -14.16 -15.97
C THR A 66 13.41 -15.39 -15.07
N VAL A 67 12.81 -15.24 -13.88
CA VAL A 67 12.59 -16.33 -12.93
C VAL A 67 11.11 -16.64 -12.90
N THR A 68 10.77 -17.92 -12.95
CA THR A 68 9.40 -18.42 -12.83
C THR A 68 9.27 -19.18 -11.51
N ILE A 69 8.24 -18.86 -10.72
CA ILE A 69 7.93 -19.47 -9.42
C ILE A 69 6.44 -19.82 -9.44
N ASP A 70 6.12 -21.10 -9.32
CA ASP A 70 4.73 -21.62 -9.32
C ASP A 70 3.87 -21.10 -10.48
N GLY A 71 4.46 -20.95 -11.67
CA GLY A 71 3.79 -20.43 -12.87
C GLY A 71 3.79 -18.90 -13.01
N TYR A 72 4.16 -18.17 -11.96
CA TYR A 72 4.28 -16.70 -11.99
C TYR A 72 5.67 -16.28 -12.45
N SER A 73 5.74 -15.32 -13.37
CA SER A 73 6.99 -14.80 -13.94
C SER A 73 6.92 -13.29 -14.13
N ASN A 74 8.00 -12.66 -14.59
CA ASN A 74 8.05 -11.21 -14.84
C ASN A 74 7.69 -10.36 -13.60
N PHE A 75 8.23 -10.75 -12.44
CA PHE A 75 8.08 -9.99 -11.20
C PHE A 75 8.59 -8.55 -11.36
N ILE A 76 7.84 -7.60 -10.82
CA ILE A 76 8.13 -6.16 -10.93
C ILE A 76 9.32 -5.77 -10.08
N PHE A 77 9.38 -6.30 -8.85
CA PHE A 77 10.35 -5.89 -7.86
C PHE A 77 11.46 -6.94 -7.75
N VAL A 78 12.51 -6.78 -8.55
CA VAL A 78 13.64 -7.71 -8.60
C VAL A 78 14.92 -7.12 -8.00
N THR A 79 15.80 -8.01 -7.53
CA THR A 79 17.17 -7.69 -7.13
C THR A 79 18.06 -7.46 -8.35
N ARG A 80 19.28 -6.97 -8.15
CA ARG A 80 20.27 -6.80 -9.24
C ARG A 80 20.59 -8.12 -9.96
N ASN A 81 20.41 -9.25 -9.28
CA ASN A 81 20.66 -10.58 -9.80
C ASN A 81 19.43 -11.20 -10.50
N GLY A 82 18.34 -10.43 -10.68
CA GLY A 82 17.11 -10.87 -11.34
C GLY A 82 16.14 -11.67 -10.48
N ASN A 83 16.54 -12.07 -9.25
CA ASN A 83 15.63 -12.76 -8.34
C ASN A 83 14.60 -11.77 -7.74
N PRO A 84 13.34 -12.16 -7.54
CA PRO A 84 12.36 -11.33 -6.86
C PRO A 84 12.82 -10.88 -5.47
N LYS A 85 12.49 -9.65 -5.09
CA LYS A 85 12.73 -9.16 -3.72
C LYS A 85 11.72 -9.79 -2.76
N ILE A 86 12.15 -9.99 -1.52
CA ILE A 86 11.30 -10.43 -0.40
C ILE A 86 11.28 -9.38 0.72
N GLY A 87 10.43 -9.58 1.72
CA GLY A 87 10.25 -8.64 2.83
C GLY A 87 11.56 -8.26 3.53
N ILE A 88 12.48 -9.22 3.69
CA ILE A 88 13.79 -8.99 4.31
C ILE A 88 14.61 -7.94 3.53
N ASN A 89 14.58 -7.98 2.20
CA ASN A 89 15.31 -6.99 1.39
C ASN A 89 14.81 -5.57 1.65
N TYR A 90 13.50 -5.39 1.78
CA TYR A 90 12.91 -4.09 2.08
C TYR A 90 13.22 -3.64 3.50
N ASN A 91 13.14 -4.53 4.50
CA ASN A 91 13.50 -4.18 5.88
C ASN A 91 14.93 -3.63 5.99
N SER A 92 15.89 -4.25 5.28
CA SER A 92 17.27 -3.75 5.21
C SER A 92 17.37 -2.37 4.56
N VAL A 93 16.64 -2.14 3.45
CA VAL A 93 16.61 -0.83 2.76
C VAL A 93 16.06 0.25 3.69
N PHE A 94 14.90 0.00 4.33
CA PHE A 94 14.27 0.97 5.24
C PHE A 94 15.14 1.29 6.44
N ARG A 95 15.79 0.29 7.05
CA ARG A 95 16.73 0.51 8.15
C ARG A 95 17.89 1.42 7.75
N GLY A 96 18.44 1.22 6.55
CA GLY A 96 19.50 2.07 6.00
C GLY A 96 19.03 3.50 5.75
N LEU A 97 17.84 3.66 5.15
CA LEU A 97 17.24 4.96 4.88
C LEU A 97 16.97 5.76 6.15
N VAL A 98 16.33 5.15 7.16
CA VAL A 98 16.05 5.80 8.44
C VAL A 98 17.33 6.20 9.16
N LYS A 99 18.34 5.31 9.18
CA LYS A 99 19.63 5.63 9.80
C LYS A 99 20.32 6.81 9.12
N LYS A 100 20.27 6.87 7.78
CA LYS A 100 20.87 7.97 7.02
C LYS A 100 20.11 9.27 7.26
N TYR A 101 18.78 9.25 7.13
CA TYR A 101 17.94 10.43 7.36
C TYR A 101 18.16 11.01 8.76
N ASN A 102 18.13 10.18 9.81
CA ASN A 102 18.26 10.66 11.18
C ASN A 102 19.69 11.10 11.53
N LYS A 103 20.70 10.68 10.77
CA LYS A 103 22.08 11.15 10.94
C LYS A 103 22.28 12.53 10.30
N ASP A 104 21.67 12.76 9.15
CA ASP A 104 21.91 13.97 8.35
C ASP A 104 21.03 15.16 8.80
N ASN A 105 20.00 14.92 9.64
CA ASN A 105 19.02 15.92 10.06
C ASN A 105 19.00 16.16 11.58
N ASP A 106 20.14 16.57 12.16
CA ASP A 106 20.29 16.82 13.62
C ASP A 106 19.34 17.91 14.18
N ASN A 107 18.69 18.72 13.33
CA ASN A 107 17.76 19.80 13.73
C ASN A 107 16.32 19.63 13.22
N GLU A 108 15.96 18.48 12.63
CA GLU A 108 14.58 18.19 12.20
C GLU A 108 13.91 17.14 13.08
N VAL A 109 12.60 16.95 12.89
CA VAL A 109 11.85 15.87 13.51
C VAL A 109 12.39 14.52 13.01
N ALA A 110 13.08 13.79 13.88
CA ALA A 110 13.63 12.49 13.55
C ALA A 110 12.54 11.49 13.16
N LEU A 111 12.84 10.65 12.16
CA LEU A 111 11.95 9.54 11.81
C LEU A 111 11.93 8.50 12.93
N PRO A 112 10.80 7.79 13.11
CA PRO A 112 10.71 6.68 14.05
C PRO A 112 11.84 5.67 13.85
N LYS A 113 12.38 5.12 14.95
CA LYS A 113 13.51 4.16 14.90
C LYS A 113 13.19 2.91 14.08
N VAL A 114 11.91 2.53 14.00
CA VAL A 114 11.44 1.35 13.26
C VAL A 114 10.44 1.80 12.21
N VAL A 115 10.90 1.94 10.97
CA VAL A 115 10.04 2.08 9.80
C VAL A 115 10.17 0.82 8.96
N THR A 116 9.04 0.21 8.65
CA THR A 116 8.94 -1.00 7.81
C THR A 116 7.91 -0.77 6.70
N PRO A 117 7.85 -1.63 5.67
CA PRO A 117 6.74 -1.60 4.72
C PRO A 117 5.35 -1.71 5.38
N HIS A 118 5.25 -2.40 6.52
CA HIS A 118 4.00 -2.49 7.28
C HIS A 118 3.65 -1.16 7.95
N THR A 119 4.65 -0.42 8.44
CA THR A 119 4.47 0.95 8.95
C THR A 119 3.86 1.86 7.89
N LEU A 120 4.35 1.81 6.64
CA LEU A 120 3.77 2.61 5.56
C LEU A 120 2.31 2.25 5.26
N ARG A 121 1.97 0.96 5.32
CA ARG A 121 0.59 0.49 5.17
C ARG A 121 -0.32 1.02 6.29
N HIS A 122 0.19 1.09 7.52
CA HIS A 122 -0.54 1.70 8.63
C HIS A 122 -0.72 3.20 8.43
N THR A 123 0.33 3.92 8.04
CA THR A 123 0.25 5.35 7.72
C THR A 123 -0.83 5.62 6.68
N PHE A 124 -0.84 4.88 5.55
CA PHE A 124 -1.90 5.00 4.55
C PHE A 124 -3.30 4.78 5.15
N CYS A 125 -3.48 3.75 5.98
CA CYS A 125 -4.77 3.45 6.59
C CYS A 125 -5.24 4.55 7.53
N THR A 126 -4.36 5.03 8.40
CA THR A 126 -4.64 6.11 9.34
C THR A 126 -4.96 7.41 8.61
N ASP A 127 -4.16 7.78 7.61
CA ASP A 127 -4.37 9.01 6.85
C ASP A 127 -5.73 8.99 6.15
N LYS A 128 -6.09 7.88 5.50
CA LYS A 128 -7.39 7.75 4.82
C LYS A 128 -8.57 7.67 5.79
N ALA A 129 -8.39 7.07 6.96
CA ALA A 129 -9.39 7.13 8.01
C ALA A 129 -9.61 8.57 8.50
N ASN A 130 -8.53 9.33 8.74
CA ASN A 130 -8.57 10.73 9.16
C ASN A 130 -9.17 11.67 8.10
N GLU A 131 -8.97 11.37 6.81
CA GLU A 131 -9.64 12.06 5.70
C GLU A 131 -11.15 11.73 5.61
N GLY A 132 -11.67 10.84 6.45
CA GLY A 132 -13.07 10.45 6.48
C GLY A 132 -13.46 9.48 5.37
N MET A 133 -12.51 8.68 4.85
CA MET A 133 -12.83 7.63 3.89
C MET A 133 -13.88 6.68 4.46
N ASN A 134 -14.75 6.12 3.62
CA ASN A 134 -15.70 5.12 4.07
C ASN A 134 -14.97 3.86 4.64
N PRO A 135 -15.31 3.40 5.86
CA PRO A 135 -14.61 2.27 6.50
C PRO A 135 -14.64 0.96 5.71
N LYS A 136 -15.72 0.68 4.98
CA LYS A 136 -15.85 -0.53 4.14
C LYS A 136 -15.00 -0.42 2.88
N ALA A 137 -14.94 0.76 2.27
CA ALA A 137 -14.04 1.01 1.14
C ALA A 137 -12.57 0.86 1.57
N LEU A 138 -12.20 1.44 2.72
CA LEU A 138 -10.85 1.29 3.26
C LEU A 138 -10.55 -0.16 3.63
N GLN A 139 -11.49 -0.88 4.24
CA GLN A 139 -11.36 -2.32 4.52
C GLN A 139 -11.06 -3.12 3.25
N TYR A 140 -11.76 -2.84 2.16
CA TYR A 140 -11.55 -3.49 0.87
C TYR A 140 -10.14 -3.22 0.32
N ILE A 141 -9.71 -1.95 0.28
CA ILE A 141 -8.37 -1.57 -0.21
C ILE A 141 -7.26 -2.22 0.63
N MET A 142 -7.45 -2.25 1.95
CA MET A 142 -6.51 -2.87 2.88
C MET A 142 -6.53 -4.40 2.77
N GLY A 143 -7.65 -5.01 2.37
CA GLY A 143 -7.81 -6.47 2.35
C GLY A 143 -7.88 -7.06 3.77
N HIS A 144 -8.47 -6.34 4.72
CA HIS A 144 -8.70 -6.86 6.07
C HIS A 144 -9.93 -7.77 6.09
N SER A 145 -9.76 -9.01 6.55
CA SER A 145 -10.87 -9.97 6.70
C SER A 145 -11.86 -9.52 7.78
N ASN A 146 -11.38 -8.87 8.84
CA ASN A 146 -12.19 -8.32 9.92
C ASN A 146 -12.20 -6.79 9.87
N ILE A 147 -13.39 -6.19 9.89
CA ILE A 147 -13.56 -4.73 9.87
C ILE A 147 -12.98 -4.06 11.12
N THR A 148 -12.96 -4.75 12.27
CA THR A 148 -12.37 -4.21 13.51
C THR A 148 -10.93 -3.77 13.31
N MET A 149 -10.16 -4.50 12.48
CA MET A 149 -8.78 -4.10 12.15
C MET A 149 -8.73 -2.72 11.48
N THR A 150 -9.67 -2.41 10.61
CA THR A 150 -9.75 -1.10 9.94
C THR A 150 -10.30 -0.02 10.87
N LEU A 151 -11.32 -0.35 11.67
CA LEU A 151 -11.95 0.59 12.60
C LEU A 151 -11.00 1.06 13.70
N ASN A 152 -10.00 0.26 14.07
CA ASN A 152 -8.95 0.66 15.02
C ASN A 152 -8.13 1.89 14.55
N TYR A 153 -8.18 2.24 13.27
CA TYR A 153 -7.51 3.44 12.72
C TYR A 153 -8.41 4.67 12.64
N TYR A 154 -9.71 4.53 12.89
CA TYR A 154 -10.58 5.68 13.05
C TYR A 154 -10.40 6.20 14.48
N ALA A 155 -10.24 7.52 14.62
CA ALA A 155 -10.25 8.14 15.94
C ALA A 155 -11.53 7.72 16.69
N HIS A 156 -11.40 7.45 17.99
CA HIS A 156 -12.57 7.17 18.81
C HIS A 156 -13.54 8.35 18.69
N ALA A 157 -14.76 8.07 18.22
CA ALA A 157 -15.78 9.07 18.09
C ALA A 157 -16.14 9.62 19.49
N THR A 158 -15.81 10.88 19.72
CA THR A 158 -16.31 11.68 20.84
C THR A 158 -17.51 12.50 20.39
N PHE A 159 -18.30 13.02 21.33
CA PHE A 159 -19.37 13.97 21.02
C PHE A 159 -18.85 15.14 20.18
N ASP A 160 -17.71 15.71 20.54
CA ASP A 160 -17.10 16.83 19.81
C ASP A 160 -16.75 16.46 18.36
N SER A 161 -16.15 15.28 18.16
CA SER A 161 -15.83 14.81 16.81
C SER A 161 -17.08 14.54 15.96
N ALA A 162 -18.15 14.03 16.59
CA ALA A 162 -19.43 13.80 15.91
C ALA A 162 -20.14 15.11 15.57
N SER A 163 -20.11 16.09 16.48
CA SER A 163 -20.68 17.43 16.25
C SER A 163 -19.93 18.15 15.13
N ALA A 164 -18.60 18.14 15.14
CA ALA A 164 -17.79 18.75 14.09
C ALA A 164 -18.06 18.14 12.71
N GLU A 165 -18.24 16.81 12.62
CA GLU A 165 -18.58 16.15 11.36
C GLU A 165 -20.00 16.49 10.89
N MET A 166 -20.98 16.58 11.80
CA MET A 166 -22.33 17.05 11.48
C MET A 166 -22.30 18.49 10.91
N GLU A 167 -21.55 19.40 11.54
CA GLU A 167 -21.39 20.77 11.07
C GLU A 167 -20.71 20.85 9.70
N ARG A 168 -19.68 20.02 9.46
CA ARG A 168 -18.99 19.93 8.16
C ARG A 168 -19.96 19.51 7.06
N LEU A 169 -20.83 18.53 7.32
CA LEU A 169 -21.81 18.05 6.34
C LEU A 169 -22.85 19.12 6.01
N GLU A 170 -23.30 19.88 7.00
CA GLU A 170 -24.22 21.01 6.79
C GLU A 170 -23.56 22.15 5.98
N LYS A 171 -22.29 22.49 6.26
CA LYS A 171 -21.54 23.46 5.44
C LYS A 171 -21.40 23.02 4.00
N ARG A 172 -21.14 21.72 3.74
CA ARG A 172 -21.04 21.19 2.38
C ARG A 172 -22.36 21.32 1.61
N LYS A 173 -23.49 20.98 2.24
CA LYS A 173 -24.83 21.16 1.62
C LYS A 173 -25.08 22.62 1.23
N GLN A 174 -24.71 23.56 2.10
CA GLN A 174 -24.87 24.99 1.82
C GLN A 174 -24.02 25.45 0.63
N GLN A 175 -22.77 24.96 0.52
CA GLN A 175 -21.89 25.24 -0.62
C GLN A 175 -22.45 24.65 -1.93
N GLU A 176 -22.93 23.42 -1.89
CA GLU A 176 -23.55 22.77 -3.06
C GLU A 176 -24.80 23.51 -3.53
N GLN A 177 -25.63 24.02 -2.60
CA GLN A 177 -26.80 24.84 -2.91
C GLN A 177 -26.43 26.21 -3.50
N GLN A 178 -25.34 26.83 -3.03
CA GLN A 178 -24.84 28.09 -3.59
C GLN A 178 -24.21 27.94 -4.97
N LEU A 179 -23.58 26.79 -5.25
CA LEU A 179 -23.02 26.48 -6.58
C LEU A 179 -24.08 26.10 -7.61
N ALA A 180 -25.26 25.65 -7.16
CA ALA A 180 -26.38 25.26 -8.00
C ALA A 180 -27.38 26.41 -8.30
N ALA A 181 -27.19 27.58 -7.68
CA ALA A 181 -27.98 28.79 -7.86
C ALA A 181 -27.23 29.80 -8.75
#